data_AF-A0A2D5EPZ1-F1
#
_entry.id   AF-A0A2D5EPZ1-F1
#
_cell.length_a   1.000
_cell.length_b   1.000
_cell.length_c   1.000
_cell.angle_alpha   90.00
_cell.angle_beta   90.00
_cell.angle_gamma   90.00
#
_symmetry.space_group_name_H-M   'P 1'
#
loop_
_entity.id
_entity.type
_entity.pdbx_description
1 polymer ?
#
loop_
_entity_poly.entity_id
_entity_poly.type
_entity_poly.pdbx_seq_one_letter_code
_entity_poly.pdbx_strand_id
1 'polypeptide(L)'
;LAGALALGLFFWPARGAHRWRALGALPVLGGLFVPFFWWLVTGTARSNGARNKWIFSLPYFDEERLRHWTTLNLEKAWGFFSGTGGEGTEGYFPPYLFVLLFALGLLVPLLHRRRRALVLLVGGTLACALATLSSTHFDSHRFRYLMPFLPPLLLLALRAAHALGGAFARGAGSAVRGRAGALSWSLAAGALAWTSWPEALPHYGAAASEIAQQHVVIARAIRGLPANARVAINDAGVLAYLGERPTLDVVGLTTNHSVTYYLAGVGSEHELFEALPPARRPTHFAVYPRWWRARHFLGRAVASASVPGPRTAIVGGTRMVLHEARLEGLDRGEEPLRAEVRGERVDALDVADTLDERAHGYEAEPWRWIDDTLEAFPIDGELVREGGRVVGRVERFELAGRPGRALTLVLRAHAEEASELRVRVNGAEVGALPIAGEAGWEEPSLRVPAEHVRERNAIEVRRSGWPVGSFHWWAFATDEVR
;
A
#
# COMPACT_ATOMS: atom_id res chain seq x y z
N LEU A 1 3.20 24.98 11.72
CA LEU A 1 2.01 25.82 11.42
C LEU A 1 0.75 25.40 12.18
N ALA A 2 0.23 24.16 12.07
CA ALA A 2 -0.98 23.74 12.80
C ALA A 2 -0.87 23.92 14.34
N GLY A 3 0.28 23.60 14.92
CA GLY A 3 0.56 23.89 16.34
C GLY A 3 0.60 25.40 16.67
N ALA A 4 1.10 26.23 15.75
CA ALA A 4 1.10 27.68 15.90
C ALA A 4 -0.31 28.29 15.72
N LEU A 5 -1.15 27.72 14.87
CA LEU A 5 -2.58 28.05 14.74
C LEU A 5 -3.36 27.63 15.99
N ALA A 6 -3.08 26.45 16.55
CA ALA A 6 -3.68 25.98 17.79
C ALA A 6 -3.26 26.85 18.99
N LEU A 7 -1.97 27.21 19.10
CA LEU A 7 -1.47 28.16 20.10
C LEU A 7 -2.07 29.56 19.88
N GLY A 8 -2.11 30.04 18.64
CA GLY A 8 -2.72 31.33 18.29
C GLY A 8 -4.20 31.39 18.65
N LEU A 9 -4.97 30.32 18.41
CA LEU A 9 -6.38 30.19 18.82
C LEU A 9 -6.55 30.00 20.33
N PHE A 10 -5.59 29.36 21.00
CA PHE A 10 -5.59 29.21 22.44
C PHE A 10 -5.35 30.55 23.15
N PHE A 11 -4.45 31.39 22.61
CA PHE A 11 -4.17 32.74 23.13
C PHE A 11 -5.06 33.84 22.52
N TRP A 12 -5.93 33.49 21.56
CA TRP A 12 -6.85 34.44 20.94
C TRP A 12 -7.81 35.04 21.98
N PRO A 13 -7.92 36.37 22.09
CA PRO A 13 -8.65 37.06 23.18
C PRO A 13 -10.19 36.96 23.08
N ALA A 14 -10.74 36.03 22.29
CA ALA A 14 -12.18 35.85 22.17
C ALA A 14 -12.75 35.31 23.49
N ARG A 15 -13.75 36.01 24.03
CA ARG A 15 -14.53 35.57 25.18
C ARG A 15 -15.79 34.82 24.71
N GLY A 16 -16.22 33.82 25.47
CA GLY A 16 -17.50 33.13 25.25
C GLY A 16 -17.52 32.06 24.15
N ALA A 17 -18.71 31.85 23.56
CA ALA A 17 -18.99 30.71 22.67
C ALA A 17 -18.16 30.67 21.37
N HIS A 18 -17.65 31.81 20.90
CA HIS A 18 -16.85 31.90 19.67
C HIS A 18 -15.47 31.25 19.82
N ARG A 19 -14.81 31.38 20.99
CA ARG A 19 -13.53 30.72 21.27
C ARG A 19 -13.69 29.20 21.26
N TRP A 20 -14.76 28.69 21.86
CA TRP A 20 -15.05 27.25 21.87
C TRP A 20 -15.42 26.71 20.48
N ARG A 21 -16.10 27.50 19.65
CA ARG A 21 -16.34 27.13 18.24
C ARG A 21 -15.05 27.09 17.43
N ALA A 22 -14.15 28.06 17.62
CA ALA A 22 -12.87 28.10 16.93
C ALA A 22 -11.93 26.96 17.37
N LEU A 23 -11.85 26.68 18.68
CA LEU A 23 -11.12 25.53 19.21
C LEU A 23 -11.75 24.20 18.76
N GLY A 24 -13.08 24.13 18.64
CA GLY A 24 -13.78 22.97 18.10
C GLY A 24 -13.54 22.72 16.61
N ALA A 25 -13.11 23.74 15.86
CA ALA A 25 -12.73 23.60 14.45
C ALA A 25 -11.29 23.07 14.27
N LEU A 26 -10.43 23.15 15.29
CA LEU A 26 -9.03 22.71 15.20
C LEU A 26 -8.84 21.26 14.73
N PRO A 27 -9.60 20.26 15.21
CA PRO A 27 -9.47 18.88 14.72
C PRO A 27 -9.80 18.75 13.23
N VAL A 28 -10.83 19.47 12.76
CA VAL A 28 -11.22 19.50 11.34
C VAL A 28 -10.12 20.16 10.50
N LEU A 29 -9.64 21.33 10.95
CA LEU A 29 -8.53 22.03 10.30
C LEU A 29 -7.26 21.19 10.30
N GLY A 30 -6.95 20.45 11.37
CA GLY A 30 -5.82 19.53 11.42
C GLY A 30 -5.96 18.38 10.43
N GLY A 31 -7.16 17.79 10.32
CA GLY A 31 -7.47 16.73 9.36
C GLY A 31 -7.36 17.18 7.90
N LEU A 32 -7.69 18.43 7.59
CA LEU A 32 -7.55 19.01 6.25
C LEU A 32 -6.14 19.54 5.95
N PHE A 33 -5.47 20.08 6.98
CA PHE A 33 -4.16 20.70 6.83
C PHE A 33 -3.09 19.69 6.41
N VAL A 34 -3.10 18.47 6.95
CA VAL A 34 -2.09 17.47 6.59
C VAL A 34 -2.19 17.09 5.10
N PRO A 35 -3.34 16.64 4.56
CA PRO A 35 -3.49 16.40 3.12
C PRO A 35 -3.15 17.63 2.26
N PHE A 36 -3.58 18.82 2.68
CA PHE A 36 -3.30 20.05 1.95
C PHE A 36 -1.81 20.40 1.93
N PHE A 37 -1.13 20.28 3.06
CA PHE A 37 0.32 20.49 3.16
C PHE A 37 1.04 19.51 2.23
N TRP A 38 0.70 18.22 2.28
CA TRP A 38 1.32 17.21 1.43
C TRP A 38 1.11 17.52 -0.04
N TRP A 39 -0.11 17.95 -0.42
CA TRP A 39 -0.41 18.34 -1.79
C TRP A 39 0.46 19.51 -2.23
N LEU A 40 0.66 20.53 -1.38
CA LEU A 40 1.53 21.65 -1.70
C LEU A 40 3.00 21.26 -1.88
N VAL A 41 3.55 20.37 -1.05
CA VAL A 41 5.00 20.03 -1.11
C VAL A 41 5.32 18.88 -2.07
N THR A 42 4.34 18.01 -2.37
CA THR A 42 4.58 16.76 -3.11
C THR A 42 3.71 16.61 -4.35
N GLY A 43 2.73 17.50 -4.57
CA GLY A 43 1.71 17.33 -5.61
C GLY A 43 0.63 16.30 -5.27
N THR A 44 0.71 15.63 -4.11
CA THR A 44 -0.24 14.60 -3.69
C THR A 44 -0.78 14.86 -2.29
N ALA A 45 -2.09 14.72 -2.09
CA ALA A 45 -2.71 14.91 -0.77
C ALA A 45 -2.58 13.67 0.16
N ARG A 46 -1.83 12.66 -0.26
CA ARG A 46 -1.78 11.34 0.37
C ARG A 46 -0.34 10.97 0.69
N SER A 47 -0.18 10.24 1.79
CA SER A 47 1.12 9.66 2.10
C SER A 47 1.35 8.36 1.36
N ASN A 48 2.62 8.04 1.09
CA ASN A 48 2.99 6.71 0.60
C ASN A 48 2.49 5.61 1.54
N GLY A 49 2.56 5.86 2.86
CA GLY A 49 2.02 4.93 3.86
C GLY A 49 0.49 4.76 3.80
N ALA A 50 -0.26 5.82 3.46
CA ALA A 50 -1.69 5.71 3.19
C ALA A 50 -1.93 4.92 1.90
N ARG A 51 -1.21 5.26 0.83
CA ARG A 51 -1.32 4.57 -0.47
C ARG A 51 -1.05 3.07 -0.34
N ASN A 52 0.04 2.67 0.29
CA ASN A 52 0.42 1.27 0.46
C ASN A 52 -0.63 0.43 1.23
N LYS A 53 -1.44 1.07 2.06
CA LYS A 53 -2.37 0.39 2.96
C LYS A 53 -3.82 0.56 2.55
N TRP A 54 -4.10 1.30 1.49
CA TRP A 54 -5.46 1.66 1.11
C TRP A 54 -5.93 0.84 -0.06
N ILE A 55 -7.09 0.21 0.08
CA ILE A 55 -7.61 -0.74 -0.90
C ILE A 55 -7.78 -0.13 -2.29
N PHE A 56 -8.16 1.15 -2.38
CA PHE A 56 -8.32 1.87 -3.65
C PHE A 56 -6.99 2.20 -4.33
N SER A 57 -5.87 1.88 -3.70
CA SER A 57 -4.54 1.99 -4.31
C SER A 57 -4.03 0.67 -4.87
N LEU A 58 -4.75 -0.43 -4.65
CA LEU A 58 -4.43 -1.70 -5.27
C LEU A 58 -4.64 -1.58 -6.79
N PRO A 59 -3.72 -2.11 -7.60
CA PRO A 59 -3.94 -2.21 -9.02
C PRO A 59 -5.12 -3.15 -9.28
N TYR A 60 -5.87 -2.85 -10.34
CA TYR A 60 -7.04 -3.63 -10.75
C TYR A 60 -8.09 -3.78 -9.63
N PHE A 61 -8.32 -2.71 -8.86
CA PHE A 61 -9.35 -2.67 -7.82
C PHE A 61 -10.76 -2.89 -8.38
N ASP A 62 -11.54 -3.73 -7.71
CA ASP A 62 -12.95 -4.01 -8.02
C ASP A 62 -13.85 -4.03 -6.77
N GLU A 63 -15.16 -4.12 -7.02
CA GLU A 63 -16.18 -4.14 -5.97
C GLU A 63 -16.11 -5.41 -5.09
N GLU A 64 -15.65 -6.54 -5.64
CA GLU A 64 -15.51 -7.80 -4.90
C GLU A 64 -14.39 -7.71 -3.86
N ARG A 65 -13.22 -7.19 -4.24
CA ARG A 65 -12.12 -6.88 -3.32
C ARG A 65 -12.57 -5.91 -2.24
N LEU A 66 -13.32 -4.86 -2.60
CA LEU A 66 -13.88 -3.93 -1.62
C LEU A 66 -14.75 -4.65 -0.60
N ARG A 67 -15.70 -5.47 -1.08
CA ARG A 67 -16.58 -6.26 -0.21
C ARG A 67 -15.78 -7.22 0.68
N HIS A 68 -14.86 -7.99 0.11
CA HIS A 68 -14.05 -8.96 0.83
C HIS A 68 -13.28 -8.31 2.00
N TRP A 69 -12.49 -7.29 1.71
CA TRP A 69 -11.69 -6.61 2.74
C TRP A 69 -12.55 -5.85 3.76
N THR A 70 -13.65 -5.23 3.32
CA THR A 70 -14.55 -4.52 4.23
C THR A 70 -15.20 -5.51 5.21
N THR A 71 -15.69 -6.66 4.73
CA THR A 71 -16.27 -7.70 5.58
C THR A 71 -15.23 -8.26 6.56
N LEU A 72 -14.04 -8.62 6.07
CA LEU A 72 -12.95 -9.11 6.90
C LEU A 72 -12.57 -8.10 8.00
N ASN A 73 -12.47 -6.82 7.65
CA ASN A 73 -12.12 -5.78 8.59
C ASN A 73 -13.26 -5.49 9.58
N LEU A 74 -14.52 -5.63 9.17
CA LEU A 74 -15.67 -5.54 10.07
C LEU A 74 -15.64 -6.64 11.13
N GLU A 75 -15.36 -7.88 10.74
CA GLU A 75 -15.21 -9.01 11.67
C GLU A 75 -14.07 -8.78 12.66
N LYS A 76 -12.90 -8.32 12.16
CA LYS A 76 -11.76 -7.97 13.00
C LYS A 76 -12.04 -6.79 13.94
N ALA A 77 -12.71 -5.74 13.44
CA ALA A 77 -13.11 -4.59 14.24
C ALA A 77 -14.09 -4.99 15.34
N TRP A 78 -15.07 -5.84 15.01
CA TRP A 78 -15.99 -6.41 15.98
C TRP A 78 -15.22 -7.14 17.07
N GLY A 79 -14.36 -8.09 16.70
CA GLY A 79 -13.55 -8.85 17.64
C GLY A 79 -12.68 -7.98 18.56
N PHE A 80 -12.08 -6.91 18.02
CA PHE A 80 -11.30 -5.95 18.79
C PHE A 80 -12.15 -5.19 19.81
N PHE A 81 -13.27 -4.58 19.39
CA PHE A 81 -14.10 -3.76 20.27
C PHE A 81 -14.96 -4.58 21.23
N SER A 82 -15.39 -5.77 20.84
CA SER A 82 -16.14 -6.68 21.70
C SER A 82 -15.23 -7.39 22.69
N GLY A 83 -13.91 -7.40 22.51
CA GLY A 83 -13.01 -8.23 23.32
C GLY A 83 -13.23 -9.73 23.13
N THR A 84 -13.87 -10.15 22.03
CA THR A 84 -14.17 -11.56 21.70
C THR A 84 -13.46 -12.05 20.46
N GLY A 85 -12.61 -11.24 19.85
CA GLY A 85 -11.83 -11.67 18.71
C GLY A 85 -10.75 -12.67 19.14
N GLY A 86 -10.24 -13.44 18.17
CA GLY A 86 -9.17 -14.39 18.40
C GLY A 86 -7.77 -13.75 18.43
N GLU A 87 -6.81 -14.50 17.94
CA GLU A 87 -5.40 -14.15 18.01
C GLU A 87 -5.11 -12.74 17.46
N GLY A 88 -4.51 -11.87 18.27
CA GLY A 88 -4.23 -10.48 17.88
C GLY A 88 -5.16 -9.44 18.52
N THR A 89 -6.40 -9.83 18.81
CA THR A 89 -7.47 -9.00 19.42
C THR A 89 -7.79 -9.35 20.86
N GLU A 90 -7.33 -10.50 21.34
CA GLU A 90 -7.57 -10.99 22.70
C GLU A 90 -7.18 -9.92 23.76
N GLY A 91 -8.09 -9.71 24.71
CA GLY A 91 -7.82 -9.15 26.03
C GLY A 91 -7.57 -7.63 26.17
N TYR A 92 -7.59 -6.86 25.09
CA TYR A 92 -7.56 -5.39 25.19
C TYR A 92 -8.75 -4.82 25.99
N PHE A 93 -9.92 -5.43 25.86
CA PHE A 93 -11.13 -5.05 26.60
C PHE A 93 -11.84 -6.28 27.18
N PRO A 94 -12.51 -6.15 28.32
CA PRO A 94 -13.38 -7.22 28.82
C PRO A 94 -14.51 -7.51 27.81
N PRO A 95 -14.90 -8.78 27.63
CA PRO A 95 -15.93 -9.16 26.67
C PRO A 95 -17.19 -8.30 26.78
N TYR A 96 -17.53 -7.64 25.68
CA TYR A 96 -18.67 -6.74 25.47
C TYR A 96 -18.72 -5.48 26.33
N LEU A 97 -17.87 -5.32 27.35
CA LEU A 97 -17.95 -4.19 28.30
C LEU A 97 -17.81 -2.84 27.58
N PHE A 98 -16.82 -2.73 26.69
CA PHE A 98 -16.61 -1.51 25.91
C PHE A 98 -17.82 -1.18 25.03
N VAL A 99 -18.36 -2.17 24.30
CA VAL A 99 -19.53 -2.01 23.44
C VAL A 99 -20.76 -1.58 24.24
N LEU A 100 -21.01 -2.20 25.39
CA LEU A 100 -22.14 -1.88 26.27
C LEU A 100 -22.04 -0.45 26.81
N LEU A 101 -20.87 -0.06 27.33
CA LEU A 101 -20.64 1.30 27.84
C LEU A 101 -20.70 2.33 26.72
N PHE A 102 -20.18 2.01 25.54
CA PHE A 102 -20.26 2.88 24.37
C PHE A 102 -21.71 3.09 23.93
N ALA A 103 -22.49 2.02 23.76
CA ALA A 103 -23.90 2.08 23.40
C ALA A 103 -24.71 2.92 24.41
N LEU A 104 -24.47 2.72 25.70
CA LEU A 104 -25.11 3.51 26.74
C LEU A 104 -24.65 4.98 26.73
N GLY A 105 -23.37 5.21 26.44
CA GLY A 105 -22.78 6.54 26.27
C GLY A 105 -23.36 7.31 25.09
N LEU A 106 -23.81 6.62 24.05
CA LEU A 106 -24.56 7.19 22.93
C LEU A 106 -26.00 7.54 23.31
N LEU A 107 -26.66 6.70 24.12
CA LEU A 107 -28.06 6.90 24.53
C LEU A 107 -28.24 8.09 25.47
N VAL A 108 -27.37 8.26 26.47
CA VAL A 108 -27.46 9.33 27.49
C VAL A 108 -27.61 10.75 26.89
N PRO A 109 -26.81 11.16 25.87
CA PRO A 109 -26.94 12.44 25.20
C PRO A 109 -28.11 12.57 24.22
N LEU A 110 -28.56 11.48 23.57
CA LEU A 110 -29.76 11.51 22.71
C LEU A 110 -31.00 11.94 23.50
N LEU A 111 -30.99 11.66 24.81
CA LEU A 111 -32.00 12.07 25.78
C LEU A 111 -31.89 13.56 26.22
N HIS A 112 -30.86 14.31 25.81
CA HIS A 112 -30.60 15.70 26.24
C HIS A 112 -30.64 16.71 25.06
N ARG A 113 -31.04 17.96 25.33
CA ARG A 113 -31.29 19.01 24.30
C ARG A 113 -30.05 19.55 23.57
N ARG A 114 -28.82 19.31 24.03
CA ARG A 114 -27.58 19.82 23.40
C ARG A 114 -26.92 18.79 22.47
N ARG A 115 -27.59 18.52 21.32
CA ARG A 115 -27.32 17.37 20.44
C ARG A 115 -26.19 17.54 19.42
N ARG A 116 -25.99 18.75 18.88
CA ARG A 116 -25.20 18.92 17.65
C ARG A 116 -23.71 18.60 17.79
N ALA A 117 -23.05 19.11 18.83
CA ALA A 117 -21.60 18.92 19.00
C ALA A 117 -21.23 17.45 19.24
N LEU A 118 -22.06 16.72 19.99
CA LEU A 118 -21.79 15.32 20.27
C LEU A 118 -22.10 14.43 19.06
N VAL A 119 -23.20 14.70 18.35
CA VAL A 119 -23.51 13.98 17.10
C VAL A 119 -22.39 14.17 16.08
N LEU A 120 -21.83 15.38 15.97
CA LEU A 120 -20.69 15.63 15.08
C LEU A 120 -19.41 14.92 15.54
N LEU A 121 -19.10 14.92 16.84
CA LEU A 121 -17.92 14.22 17.38
C LEU A 121 -18.02 12.70 17.21
N VAL A 122 -19.16 12.12 17.59
CA VAL A 122 -19.45 10.69 17.47
C VAL A 122 -19.51 10.29 16.01
N GLY A 123 -20.32 10.98 15.21
CA GLY A 123 -20.48 10.72 13.80
C GLY A 123 -19.16 10.85 13.04
N GLY A 124 -18.36 11.86 13.35
CA GLY A 124 -17.02 12.03 12.79
C GLY A 124 -16.06 10.92 13.21
N THR A 125 -16.03 10.55 14.50
CA THR A 125 -15.18 9.45 14.99
C THR A 125 -15.55 8.13 14.32
N LEU A 126 -16.84 7.81 14.25
CA LEU A 126 -17.35 6.61 13.60
C LEU A 126 -17.06 6.62 12.10
N ALA A 127 -17.27 7.74 11.41
CA ALA A 127 -16.95 7.87 9.99
C ALA A 127 -15.46 7.64 9.73
N CYS A 128 -14.56 8.19 10.57
CA CYS A 128 -13.13 7.95 10.44
C CYS A 128 -12.74 6.51 10.76
N ALA A 129 -13.34 5.89 11.78
CA ALA A 129 -13.11 4.48 12.11
C ALA A 129 -13.59 3.57 10.96
N LEU A 130 -14.78 3.83 10.40
CA LEU A 130 -15.29 3.14 9.22
C LEU A 130 -14.36 3.34 8.00
N ALA A 131 -13.80 4.53 7.81
CA ALA A 131 -12.83 4.77 6.76
C ALA A 131 -11.59 3.87 6.91
N THR A 132 -11.15 3.56 8.13
CA THR A 132 -10.02 2.62 8.32
C THR A 132 -10.33 1.18 7.91
N LEU A 133 -11.60 0.78 7.82
CA LEU A 133 -12.00 -0.53 7.27
C LEU A 133 -11.67 -0.69 5.80
N SER A 134 -11.38 0.41 5.09
CA SER A 134 -10.87 0.36 3.71
C SER A 134 -9.37 0.06 3.64
N SER A 135 -8.72 -0.26 4.75
CA SER A 135 -7.30 -0.60 4.79
C SER A 135 -7.03 -2.09 4.55
N THR A 136 -6.03 -2.41 3.73
CA THR A 136 -5.52 -3.78 3.55
C THR A 136 -4.69 -4.27 4.74
N HIS A 137 -4.39 -3.41 5.72
CA HIS A 137 -3.49 -3.65 6.85
C HIS A 137 -4.16 -3.30 8.20
N PHE A 138 -5.48 -3.44 8.27
CA PHE A 138 -6.31 -2.95 9.38
C PHE A 138 -5.85 -3.40 10.77
N ASP A 139 -5.48 -4.67 10.91
CA ASP A 139 -5.03 -5.33 12.13
C ASP A 139 -3.51 -5.30 12.33
N SER A 140 -2.75 -4.84 11.33
CA SER A 140 -1.30 -4.85 11.39
C SER A 140 -0.77 -4.05 12.58
N HIS A 141 0.21 -4.62 13.28
CA HIS A 141 0.77 -4.05 14.52
C HIS A 141 -0.31 -3.78 15.58
N ARG A 142 -1.17 -4.78 15.83
CA ARG A 142 -2.17 -4.77 16.92
C ARG A 142 -3.17 -3.62 16.82
N PHE A 143 -3.82 -3.48 15.67
CA PHE A 143 -4.90 -2.50 15.49
C PHE A 143 -4.48 -1.06 15.76
N ARG A 144 -3.19 -0.72 15.57
CA ARG A 144 -2.70 0.64 15.86
C ARG A 144 -3.45 1.73 15.10
N TYR A 145 -4.06 1.40 13.96
CA TYR A 145 -4.88 2.33 13.17
C TYR A 145 -6.23 2.67 13.82
N LEU A 146 -6.69 1.87 14.79
CA LEU A 146 -7.86 2.16 15.60
C LEU A 146 -7.56 3.04 16.83
N MET A 147 -6.28 3.11 17.25
CA MET A 147 -5.86 3.84 18.45
C MET A 147 -6.26 5.32 18.45
N PRO A 148 -6.20 6.08 17.33
CA PRO A 148 -6.65 7.47 17.31
C PRO A 148 -8.13 7.66 17.65
N PHE A 149 -8.96 6.61 17.49
CA PHE A 149 -10.39 6.66 17.78
C PHE A 149 -10.73 6.19 19.19
N LEU A 150 -9.81 5.51 19.89
CA LEU A 150 -10.06 5.05 21.25
C LEU A 150 -10.36 6.20 22.23
N PRO A 151 -9.64 7.33 22.26
CA PRO A 151 -9.92 8.40 23.22
C PRO A 151 -11.37 8.93 23.18
N PRO A 152 -11.94 9.34 22.01
CA PRO A 152 -13.33 9.79 21.98
C PRO A 152 -14.33 8.68 22.34
N LEU A 153 -14.06 7.42 21.95
CA LEU A 153 -14.94 6.30 22.30
C LEU A 153 -14.90 5.98 23.81
N LEU A 154 -13.72 6.01 24.42
CA LEU A 154 -13.52 5.83 25.87
C LEU A 154 -14.21 6.94 26.66
N LEU A 155 -14.12 8.20 26.21
CA LEU A 155 -14.82 9.31 26.87
C LEU A 155 -16.34 9.11 26.87
N LEU A 156 -16.91 8.54 25.80
CA LEU A 156 -18.33 8.21 25.73
C LEU A 156 -18.68 7.07 26.69
N ALA A 157 -17.88 6.00 26.69
CA ALA A 157 -18.04 4.87 27.61
C ALA A 157 -17.98 5.31 29.08
N LEU A 158 -17.00 6.14 29.44
CA LEU A 158 -16.83 6.63 30.80
C LEU A 158 -17.91 7.65 31.20
N ARG A 159 -18.42 8.45 30.26
CA ARG A 159 -19.60 9.30 30.47
C ARG A 159 -20.83 8.45 30.81
N ALA A 160 -20.99 7.29 30.18
CA ALA A 160 -22.06 6.36 30.50
C ALA A 160 -21.95 5.87 31.96
N ALA A 161 -20.74 5.47 32.38
CA ALA A 161 -20.48 5.08 33.76
C ALA A 161 -20.80 6.20 34.77
N HIS A 162 -20.41 7.44 34.46
CA HIS A 162 -20.75 8.60 35.28
C HIS A 162 -22.28 8.80 35.40
N ALA A 163 -23.00 8.71 34.28
CA ALA A 163 -24.44 8.85 34.25
C ALA A 163 -25.16 7.72 35.02
N LEU A 164 -24.66 6.49 34.94
CA LEU A 164 -25.16 5.35 35.73
C LEU A 164 -24.95 5.57 37.23
N GLY A 165 -23.75 5.98 37.66
CA GLY A 165 -23.48 6.28 39.07
C GLY A 165 -24.42 7.36 39.63
N GLY A 166 -24.60 8.45 38.87
CA GLY A 166 -25.58 9.49 39.21
C GLY A 166 -27.03 8.98 39.22
N ALA A 167 -27.36 8.02 38.35
CA ALA A 167 -28.67 7.39 38.29
C ALA A 167 -28.98 6.53 39.53
N PHE A 168 -28.01 5.76 40.03
CA PHE A 168 -28.16 4.99 41.27
C PHE A 168 -28.36 5.91 42.49
N ALA A 169 -27.83 7.13 42.44
CA ALA A 169 -27.97 8.13 43.50
C ALA A 169 -29.15 9.11 43.27
N ARG A 170 -30.14 8.80 42.41
CA ARG A 170 -31.22 9.73 42.00
C ARG A 170 -31.96 10.41 43.16
N GLY A 171 -32.13 9.73 44.29
CA GLY A 171 -32.79 10.25 45.51
C GLY A 171 -31.88 11.04 46.47
N ALA A 172 -30.59 11.17 46.18
CA ALA A 172 -29.64 11.87 47.02
C ALA A 172 -29.41 13.32 46.57
N GLY A 173 -28.82 14.14 47.45
CA GLY A 173 -28.40 15.50 47.14
C GLY A 173 -27.44 15.58 45.95
N SER A 174 -27.40 16.74 45.26
CA SER A 174 -26.59 16.95 44.06
C SER A 174 -25.10 16.61 44.26
N ALA A 175 -24.55 16.91 45.44
CA ALA A 175 -23.17 16.58 45.80
C ALA A 175 -22.94 15.06 45.84
N VAL A 176 -23.88 14.29 46.41
CA VAL A 176 -23.78 12.82 46.49
C VAL A 176 -23.90 12.20 45.11
N ARG A 177 -24.80 12.70 44.26
CA ARG A 177 -24.91 12.27 42.85
C ARG A 177 -23.63 12.52 42.06
N GLY A 178 -23.02 13.70 42.23
CA GLY A 178 -21.75 14.04 41.59
C GLY A 178 -20.63 13.10 42.03
N ARG A 179 -20.52 12.82 43.34
CA ARG A 179 -19.54 11.88 43.90
C ARG A 179 -19.77 10.45 43.42
N ALA A 180 -21.02 9.98 43.39
CA ALA A 180 -21.37 8.65 42.88
C ALA A 180 -20.99 8.50 41.40
N GLY A 181 -21.30 9.50 40.57
CA GLY A 181 -20.88 9.51 39.17
C GLY A 181 -19.36 9.55 39.00
N ALA A 182 -18.63 10.33 39.81
CA ALA A 182 -17.17 10.37 39.77
C ALA A 182 -16.55 9.02 40.19
N LEU A 183 -17.09 8.38 41.23
CA LEU A 183 -16.66 7.05 41.65
C LEU A 183 -16.90 6.00 40.57
N SER A 184 -18.07 5.97 39.95
CA SER A 184 -18.36 5.04 38.84
C SER A 184 -17.45 5.27 37.64
N TRP A 185 -17.13 6.53 37.32
CA TRP A 185 -16.14 6.86 36.29
C TRP A 185 -14.77 6.30 36.64
N SER A 186 -14.28 6.51 37.87
CA SER A 186 -12.97 6.04 38.31
C SER A 186 -12.88 4.52 38.37
N LEU A 187 -13.94 3.84 38.81
CA LEU A 187 -14.02 2.38 38.81
C LEU A 187 -14.02 1.82 37.39
N ALA A 188 -14.76 2.42 36.46
CA ALA A 188 -14.75 2.00 35.07
C ALA A 188 -13.39 2.23 34.39
N ALA A 189 -12.77 3.39 34.62
CA ALA A 189 -11.43 3.69 34.12
C ALA A 189 -10.38 2.74 34.72
N GLY A 190 -10.47 2.48 36.03
CA GLY A 190 -9.60 1.54 36.74
C GLY A 190 -9.77 0.11 36.24
N ALA A 191 -11.02 -0.34 36.01
CA ALA A 191 -11.30 -1.67 35.46
C ALA A 191 -10.72 -1.83 34.04
N LEU A 192 -10.94 -0.85 33.16
CA LEU A 192 -10.37 -0.86 31.81
C LEU A 192 -8.84 -0.89 31.85
N ALA A 193 -8.21 -0.02 32.65
CA ALA A 193 -6.76 0.00 32.80
C ALA A 193 -6.23 -1.33 33.37
N TRP A 194 -6.89 -1.88 34.40
CA TRP A 194 -6.51 -3.13 35.04
C TRP A 194 -6.59 -4.32 34.08
N THR A 195 -7.54 -4.34 33.16
CA THR A 195 -7.65 -5.44 32.17
C THR A 195 -6.71 -5.27 31.00
N SER A 196 -6.46 -4.05 30.52
CA SER A 196 -5.61 -3.83 29.35
C SER A 196 -4.11 -3.82 29.68
N TRP A 197 -3.71 -3.34 30.86
CA TRP A 197 -2.30 -3.13 31.22
C TRP A 197 -1.47 -4.42 31.33
N PRO A 198 -1.97 -5.51 31.96
CA PRO A 198 -1.22 -6.76 32.09
C PRO A 198 -0.84 -7.38 30.75
N GLU A 199 -1.63 -7.15 29.70
CA GLU A 199 -1.32 -7.61 28.34
C GLU A 199 -0.47 -6.60 27.56
N ALA A 200 -0.79 -5.30 27.68
CA ALA A 200 -0.07 -4.26 26.95
C ALA A 200 1.42 -4.18 27.33
N LEU A 201 1.76 -4.37 28.62
CA LEU A 201 3.13 -4.22 29.10
C LEU A 201 4.09 -5.29 28.55
N PRO A 202 3.81 -6.61 28.65
CA PRO A 202 4.62 -7.65 28.00
C PRO A 202 4.70 -7.46 26.49
N HIS A 203 3.61 -7.05 25.84
CA HIS A 203 3.63 -6.81 24.39
C HIS A 203 4.54 -5.66 24.00
N TYR A 204 4.50 -4.54 24.74
CA TYR A 204 5.42 -3.43 24.52
C TYR A 204 6.87 -3.86 24.74
N GLY A 205 7.15 -4.61 25.82
CA GLY A 205 8.47 -5.17 26.09
C GLY A 205 8.97 -6.10 24.99
N ALA A 206 8.11 -7.01 24.50
CA ALA A 206 8.41 -7.91 23.39
C ALA A 206 8.70 -7.14 22.11
N ALA A 207 7.83 -6.19 21.73
CA ALA A 207 8.03 -5.36 20.54
C ALA A 207 9.35 -4.58 20.60
N ALA A 208 9.67 -3.95 21.74
CA ALA A 208 10.94 -3.24 21.93
C ALA A 208 12.13 -4.20 21.84
N SER A 209 12.04 -5.38 22.46
CA SER A 209 13.08 -6.41 22.42
C SER A 209 13.32 -6.95 21.01
N GLU A 210 12.27 -7.20 20.23
CA GLU A 210 12.37 -7.67 18.84
C GLU A 210 13.11 -6.66 17.95
N ILE A 211 12.76 -5.37 18.05
CA ILE A 211 13.45 -4.30 17.32
C ILE A 211 14.93 -4.26 17.70
N ALA A 212 15.24 -4.37 19.00
CA ALA A 212 16.62 -4.36 19.48
C ALA A 212 17.43 -5.59 19.01
N GLN A 213 16.82 -6.77 19.02
CA GLN A 213 17.47 -8.03 18.64
C GLN A 213 17.61 -8.19 17.13
N GLN A 214 16.76 -7.55 16.33
CA GLN A 214 16.74 -7.72 14.88
C GLN A 214 17.13 -6.46 14.12
N HIS A 215 16.30 -5.41 14.16
CA HIS A 215 16.54 -4.20 13.38
C HIS A 215 17.80 -3.46 13.79
N VAL A 216 18.08 -3.32 15.09
CA VAL A 216 19.31 -2.65 15.56
C VAL A 216 20.56 -3.45 15.17
N VAL A 217 20.49 -4.78 15.23
CA VAL A 217 21.61 -5.66 14.83
C VAL A 217 21.89 -5.53 13.33
N ILE A 218 20.86 -5.58 12.49
CA ILE A 218 21.00 -5.43 11.04
C ILE A 218 21.45 -4.01 10.68
N ALA A 219 20.94 -2.97 11.34
CA ALA A 219 21.39 -1.61 11.11
C ALA A 219 22.88 -1.43 11.42
N ARG A 220 23.40 -2.06 12.48
CA ARG A 220 24.85 -2.07 12.76
C ARG A 220 25.65 -2.79 11.67
N ALA A 221 25.12 -3.90 11.12
CA ALA A 221 25.75 -4.58 9.99
C ALA A 221 25.77 -3.69 8.73
N ILE A 222 24.67 -2.98 8.45
CA ILE A 222 24.59 -1.99 7.35
C ILE A 222 25.64 -0.88 7.54
N ARG A 223 25.80 -0.36 8.75
CA ARG A 223 26.80 0.67 9.06
C ARG A 223 28.24 0.20 8.81
N GLY A 224 28.49 -1.10 8.91
CA GLY A 224 29.78 -1.73 8.62
C GLY A 224 30.10 -1.88 7.13
N LEU A 225 29.13 -1.68 6.23
CA LEU A 225 29.33 -1.77 4.78
C LEU A 225 30.22 -0.64 4.23
N PRO A 226 30.78 -0.76 3.01
CA PRO A 226 31.48 0.35 2.35
C PRO A 226 30.68 1.66 2.33
N ALA A 227 31.36 2.82 2.33
CA ALA A 227 30.70 4.12 2.39
C ALA A 227 29.81 4.42 1.17
N ASN A 228 30.12 3.83 0.02
CA ASN A 228 29.33 3.93 -1.21
C ASN A 228 28.21 2.87 -1.30
N ALA A 229 28.05 2.01 -0.29
CA ALA A 229 27.01 0.99 -0.29
C ALA A 229 25.63 1.64 -0.22
N ARG A 230 24.72 1.17 -1.07
CA ARG A 230 23.30 1.52 -1.09
C ARG A 230 22.50 0.29 -0.73
N VAL A 231 21.52 0.44 0.16
CA VAL A 231 20.80 -0.69 0.75
C VAL A 231 19.31 -0.59 0.45
N ALA A 232 18.78 -1.57 -0.27
CA ALA A 232 17.34 -1.73 -0.39
C ALA A 232 16.79 -2.37 0.90
N ILE A 233 15.73 -1.79 1.46
CA ILE A 233 15.12 -2.23 2.72
C ILE A 233 13.62 -2.43 2.54
N ASN A 234 13.03 -3.40 3.23
CA ASN A 234 11.57 -3.58 3.25
C ASN A 234 10.89 -3.10 4.55
N ASP A 235 11.68 -2.69 5.54
CA ASP A 235 11.19 -2.04 6.76
C ASP A 235 12.03 -0.79 7.06
N ALA A 236 11.44 0.37 6.77
CA ALA A 236 12.08 1.66 6.97
C ALA A 236 11.96 2.15 8.42
N GLY A 237 13.00 2.82 8.91
CA GLY A 237 13.06 3.31 10.28
C GLY A 237 14.44 3.09 10.86
N VAL A 238 14.57 2.14 11.79
CA VAL A 238 15.85 1.85 12.48
C VAL A 238 16.97 1.51 11.50
N LEU A 239 16.67 0.77 10.43
CA LEU A 239 17.66 0.42 9.40
C LEU A 239 18.23 1.66 8.70
N ALA A 240 17.37 2.58 8.26
CA ALA A 240 17.80 3.82 7.62
C ALA A 240 18.49 4.78 8.61
N TYR A 241 17.94 4.90 9.83
CA TYR A 241 18.43 5.84 10.83
C TYR A 241 19.78 5.43 11.43
N LEU A 242 19.93 4.18 11.86
CA LEU A 242 21.18 3.69 12.46
C LEU A 242 22.14 3.08 11.45
N GLY A 243 21.69 2.70 10.26
CA GLY A 243 22.53 2.10 9.23
C GLY A 243 23.50 3.09 8.58
N GLU A 244 23.20 4.39 8.58
CA GLU A 244 24.08 5.44 8.03
C GLU A 244 24.56 5.15 6.60
N ARG A 245 23.70 4.51 5.79
CA ARG A 245 23.91 4.28 4.36
C ARG A 245 22.68 4.75 3.59
N PRO A 246 22.82 5.22 2.34
CA PRO A 246 21.67 5.55 1.51
C PRO A 246 20.74 4.33 1.36
N THR A 247 19.45 4.55 1.59
CA THR A 247 18.44 3.48 1.54
C THR A 247 17.45 3.68 0.41
N LEU A 248 17.02 2.57 -0.18
CA LEU A 248 15.86 2.48 -1.05
C LEU A 248 14.82 1.62 -0.34
N ASP A 249 13.66 2.18 -0.03
CA ASP A 249 12.59 1.44 0.63
C ASP A 249 11.71 0.76 -0.43
N VAL A 250 11.86 -0.56 -0.56
CA VAL A 250 11.17 -1.34 -1.60
C VAL A 250 9.66 -1.39 -1.39
N VAL A 251 9.18 -1.17 -0.16
CA VAL A 251 7.75 -1.03 0.15
C VAL A 251 7.26 0.39 -0.19
N GLY A 252 8.17 1.35 -0.20
CA GLY A 252 7.93 2.72 -0.66
C GLY A 252 7.39 3.69 0.38
N LEU A 253 7.44 3.38 1.67
CA LEU A 253 7.03 4.33 2.72
C LEU A 253 7.90 5.59 2.72
N THR A 254 9.20 5.43 2.39
CA THR A 254 10.18 6.52 2.37
C THR A 254 10.81 6.76 0.98
N THR A 255 10.50 5.92 -0.01
CA THR A 255 10.92 6.11 -1.41
C THR A 255 9.68 6.32 -2.28
N ASN A 256 9.61 7.47 -2.96
CA ASN A 256 8.50 7.77 -3.87
C ASN A 256 8.46 6.78 -5.03
N HIS A 257 7.26 6.52 -5.53
CA HIS A 257 6.94 5.58 -6.61
C HIS A 257 7.14 4.09 -6.25
N SER A 258 8.03 3.70 -5.34
CA SER A 258 8.19 2.28 -4.96
C SER A 258 6.90 1.60 -4.46
N VAL A 259 5.96 2.37 -3.88
CA VAL A 259 4.63 1.83 -3.50
C VAL A 259 3.86 1.26 -4.69
N THR A 260 3.96 1.85 -5.88
CA THR A 260 3.20 1.33 -7.04
C THR A 260 3.73 -0.01 -7.49
N TYR A 261 5.05 -0.11 -7.62
CA TYR A 261 5.73 -1.35 -7.98
C TYR A 261 5.47 -2.45 -6.93
N TYR A 262 5.62 -2.12 -5.63
CA TYR A 262 5.33 -3.06 -4.55
C TYR A 262 3.86 -3.52 -4.52
N LEU A 263 2.89 -2.66 -4.80
CA LEU A 263 1.49 -3.11 -4.84
C LEU A 263 1.16 -3.93 -6.10
N ALA A 264 1.90 -3.70 -7.19
CA ALA A 264 1.63 -4.33 -8.47
C ALA A 264 2.13 -5.78 -8.57
N GLY A 265 3.32 -6.09 -8.06
CA GLY A 265 3.77 -7.48 -8.04
C GLY A 265 5.28 -7.67 -8.11
N VAL A 266 5.71 -8.89 -8.42
CA VAL A 266 7.11 -9.29 -8.48
C VAL A 266 7.81 -8.84 -9.78
N GLY A 267 7.10 -8.84 -10.91
CA GLY A 267 7.53 -8.23 -12.17
C GLY A 267 7.65 -6.74 -12.02
N SER A 268 6.63 -6.07 -11.49
CA SER A 268 6.76 -4.64 -11.19
C SER A 268 7.88 -4.33 -10.19
N GLU A 269 8.10 -5.17 -9.17
CA GLU A 269 9.27 -5.04 -8.29
C GLU A 269 10.61 -5.20 -9.04
N HIS A 270 10.67 -5.98 -10.13
CA HIS A 270 11.81 -6.08 -11.03
C HIS A 270 12.05 -4.76 -11.78
N GLU A 271 11.00 -4.24 -12.43
CA GLU A 271 11.07 -2.99 -13.21
C GLU A 271 11.46 -1.77 -12.39
N LEU A 272 11.10 -1.75 -11.11
CA LEU A 272 11.62 -0.72 -10.19
C LEU A 272 13.15 -0.63 -10.21
N PHE A 273 13.87 -1.75 -10.36
CA PHE A 273 15.33 -1.75 -10.35
C PHE A 273 15.95 -1.56 -11.74
N GLU A 274 15.27 -1.96 -12.82
CA GLU A 274 15.66 -1.66 -14.21
C GLU A 274 15.64 -0.15 -14.42
N ALA A 275 14.51 0.49 -14.08
CA ALA A 275 14.29 1.94 -14.19
C ALA A 275 15.24 2.80 -13.36
N LEU A 276 15.96 2.21 -12.39
CA LEU A 276 16.98 2.93 -11.65
C LEU A 276 18.25 3.07 -12.49
N PRO A 277 18.82 4.29 -12.61
CA PRO A 277 20.15 4.46 -13.17
C PRO A 277 21.16 3.54 -12.45
N PRO A 278 22.14 2.94 -13.15
CA PRO A 278 23.08 2.00 -12.54
C PRO A 278 23.76 2.52 -11.25
N ALA A 279 24.07 3.83 -11.22
CA ALA A 279 24.66 4.50 -10.06
C ALA A 279 23.74 4.62 -8.84
N ARG A 280 22.42 4.42 -8.99
CA ARG A 280 21.42 4.46 -7.92
C ARG A 280 20.97 3.07 -7.46
N ARG A 281 21.33 2.02 -8.18
CA ARG A 281 20.93 0.65 -7.84
C ARG A 281 21.50 0.20 -6.49
N PRO A 282 20.72 -0.56 -5.69
CA PRO A 282 21.21 -1.12 -4.44
C PRO A 282 22.39 -2.06 -4.68
N THR A 283 23.35 -1.99 -3.77
CA THR A 283 24.46 -2.95 -3.68
C THR A 283 24.15 -4.09 -2.72
N HIS A 284 23.16 -3.87 -1.84
CA HIS A 284 22.77 -4.79 -0.78
C HIS A 284 21.25 -4.71 -0.55
N PHE A 285 20.70 -5.78 0.02
CA PHE A 285 19.30 -5.88 0.41
C PHE A 285 19.19 -6.28 1.88
N ALA A 286 18.58 -5.45 2.72
CA ALA A 286 18.24 -5.79 4.11
C ALA A 286 16.73 -6.01 4.21
N VAL A 287 16.31 -7.26 4.05
CA VAL A 287 14.90 -7.61 3.92
C VAL A 287 14.52 -8.80 4.78
N TYR A 288 13.22 -9.02 4.94
CA TYR A 288 12.66 -10.30 5.34
C TYR A 288 12.47 -11.15 4.08
N PRO A 289 13.28 -12.21 3.84
CA PRO A 289 13.18 -12.98 2.60
C PRO A 289 11.78 -13.56 2.40
N ARG A 290 11.09 -13.96 3.48
CA ARG A 290 9.73 -14.49 3.39
C ARG A 290 8.67 -13.47 2.99
N TRP A 291 8.89 -12.19 3.29
CA TRP A 291 7.96 -11.10 3.00
C TRP A 291 8.16 -10.57 1.58
N TRP A 292 9.40 -10.39 1.13
CA TRP A 292 9.68 -9.81 -0.18
C TRP A 292 9.61 -10.86 -1.31
N ARG A 293 8.99 -10.51 -2.43
CA ARG A 293 8.70 -11.45 -3.54
C ARG A 293 9.86 -11.55 -4.54
N ALA A 294 10.52 -10.43 -4.86
CA ALA A 294 11.65 -10.36 -5.78
C ALA A 294 12.98 -10.93 -5.20
N ARG A 295 12.94 -12.19 -4.73
CA ARG A 295 14.05 -12.86 -4.06
C ARG A 295 15.22 -13.18 -4.98
N HIS A 296 15.05 -13.13 -6.30
CA HIS A 296 16.13 -13.34 -7.27
C HIS A 296 17.23 -12.29 -7.15
N PHE A 297 16.94 -11.13 -6.59
CA PHE A 297 17.94 -10.10 -6.26
C PHE A 297 18.80 -10.43 -5.02
N LEU A 298 18.43 -11.44 -4.24
CA LEU A 298 19.14 -11.81 -3.01
C LEU A 298 20.33 -12.70 -3.34
N GLY A 299 21.52 -12.11 -3.33
CA GLY A 299 22.78 -12.82 -3.42
C GLY A 299 23.21 -13.43 -2.08
N ARG A 300 24.52 -13.46 -1.85
CA ARG A 300 25.13 -14.03 -0.66
C ARG A 300 24.65 -13.30 0.60
N ALA A 301 24.28 -14.06 1.64
CA ALA A 301 23.98 -13.50 2.95
C ALA A 301 25.25 -12.95 3.61
N VAL A 302 25.20 -11.69 4.05
CA VAL A 302 26.28 -10.97 4.73
C VAL A 302 26.08 -11.00 6.24
N ALA A 303 24.85 -10.77 6.69
CA ALA A 303 24.47 -10.80 8.10
C ALA A 303 23.01 -11.22 8.25
N SER A 304 22.64 -11.78 9.40
CA SER A 304 21.23 -12.04 9.72
C SER A 304 20.97 -11.89 11.21
N ALA A 305 19.75 -11.52 11.55
CA ALA A 305 19.29 -11.43 12.92
C ALA A 305 17.91 -12.06 13.05
N SER A 306 17.70 -12.77 14.14
CA SER A 306 16.46 -13.50 14.40
C SER A 306 15.90 -13.16 15.77
N VAL A 307 14.59 -13.18 15.88
CA VAL A 307 13.87 -13.08 17.16
C VAL A 307 13.40 -14.48 17.57
N PRO A 308 13.41 -14.81 18.88
CA PRO A 308 13.02 -16.13 19.35
C PRO A 308 11.51 -16.37 19.19
N GLY A 309 11.16 -17.64 18.93
CA GLY A 309 9.78 -18.10 18.86
C GLY A 309 9.17 -18.07 17.45
N PRO A 310 8.00 -18.69 17.27
CA PRO A 310 7.33 -18.79 15.97
C PRO A 310 6.54 -17.54 15.59
N ARG A 311 6.36 -16.59 16.51
CA ARG A 311 5.50 -15.42 16.37
C ARG A 311 6.26 -14.15 16.72
N THR A 312 5.92 -13.06 16.05
CA THR A 312 6.50 -11.73 16.26
C THR A 312 5.42 -10.76 16.77
N ALA A 313 5.81 -9.83 17.62
CA ALA A 313 4.95 -8.79 18.17
C ALA A 313 4.89 -7.56 17.26
N ILE A 314 6.01 -7.17 16.64
CA ILE A 314 6.10 -5.96 15.82
C ILE A 314 6.89 -6.13 14.52
N VAL A 315 7.86 -7.04 14.49
CA VAL A 315 8.74 -7.20 13.32
C VAL A 315 8.10 -8.04 12.22
N GLY A 316 8.48 -7.79 10.96
CA GLY A 316 7.87 -8.41 9.76
C GLY A 316 8.13 -9.91 9.58
N GLY A 317 8.99 -10.51 10.41
CA GLY A 317 9.25 -11.94 10.41
C GLY A 317 10.31 -12.36 11.43
N THR A 318 10.42 -13.65 11.70
CA THR A 318 11.35 -14.16 12.71
C THR A 318 12.82 -13.99 12.35
N ARG A 319 13.14 -13.79 11.06
CA ARG A 319 14.51 -13.59 10.56
C ARG A 319 14.57 -12.51 9.49
N MET A 320 15.42 -11.50 9.72
CA MET A 320 15.82 -10.51 8.73
C MET A 320 17.26 -10.79 8.28
N VAL A 321 17.53 -10.58 7.00
CA VAL A 321 18.83 -10.91 6.40
C VAL A 321 19.32 -9.74 5.55
N LEU A 322 20.59 -9.41 5.70
CA LEU A 322 21.35 -8.53 4.81
C LEU A 322 22.05 -9.40 3.76
N HIS A 323 21.77 -9.13 2.49
CA HIS A 323 22.34 -9.81 1.33
C HIS A 323 23.15 -8.85 0.47
N GLU A 324 24.15 -9.37 -0.25
CA GLU A 324 24.67 -8.72 -1.45
C GLU A 324 23.60 -8.71 -2.55
N ALA A 325 23.59 -7.68 -3.38
CA ALA A 325 22.71 -7.61 -4.54
C ALA A 325 23.18 -8.59 -5.62
N ARG A 326 22.23 -9.35 -6.18
CA ARG A 326 22.40 -10.14 -7.40
C ARG A 326 21.63 -9.46 -8.52
N LEU A 327 22.33 -8.79 -9.43
CA LEU A 327 21.73 -8.02 -10.52
C LEU A 327 21.84 -8.71 -11.88
N GLU A 328 22.07 -10.02 -11.88
CA GLU A 328 22.15 -10.81 -13.12
C GLU A 328 20.83 -10.71 -13.91
N GLY A 329 20.93 -10.49 -15.22
CA GLY A 329 19.79 -10.43 -16.13
C GLY A 329 18.97 -9.15 -16.09
N LEU A 330 19.42 -8.13 -15.34
CA LEU A 330 18.87 -6.78 -15.36
C LEU A 330 19.33 -6.02 -16.63
N ASP A 331 18.48 -5.18 -17.20
CA ASP A 331 18.67 -4.38 -18.43
C ASP A 331 18.95 -5.21 -19.68
N ARG A 332 18.53 -6.48 -19.69
CA ARG A 332 18.73 -7.38 -20.84
C ARG A 332 17.48 -7.55 -21.68
N GLY A 333 16.34 -7.04 -21.20
CA GLY A 333 15.04 -7.15 -21.85
C GLY A 333 14.63 -5.95 -22.72
N GLU A 334 15.32 -4.82 -22.62
CA GLU A 334 14.92 -3.51 -23.21
C GLU A 334 14.71 -3.48 -24.74
N GLU A 335 15.36 -4.38 -25.49
CA GLU A 335 15.25 -4.47 -26.94
C GLU A 335 14.69 -5.84 -27.36
N PRO A 336 14.05 -5.96 -28.54
CA PRO A 336 13.68 -7.26 -29.10
C PRO A 336 14.92 -8.14 -29.27
N LEU A 337 14.84 -9.40 -28.86
CA LEU A 337 15.96 -10.34 -28.84
C LEU A 337 15.90 -11.39 -29.97
N ARG A 338 14.70 -11.69 -30.46
CA ARG A 338 14.42 -12.70 -31.50
C ARG A 338 13.77 -12.12 -32.73
N ALA A 339 13.02 -11.02 -32.60
CA ALA A 339 12.39 -10.39 -33.75
C ALA A 339 13.43 -9.69 -34.64
N GLU A 340 13.49 -10.07 -35.92
CA GLU A 340 14.20 -9.29 -36.93
C GLU A 340 13.35 -8.08 -37.33
N VAL A 341 13.63 -6.92 -36.74
CA VAL A 341 12.91 -5.69 -37.01
C VAL A 341 13.78 -4.72 -37.80
N ARG A 342 13.24 -4.18 -38.89
CA ARG A 342 13.85 -3.07 -39.62
C ARG A 342 13.19 -1.77 -39.17
N GLY A 343 13.90 -0.65 -39.33
CA GLY A 343 13.37 0.69 -39.03
C GLY A 343 13.94 1.32 -37.76
N GLU A 344 13.41 2.49 -37.42
CA GLU A 344 13.81 3.24 -36.23
C GLU A 344 12.79 3.00 -35.12
N ARG A 345 13.25 2.63 -33.92
CA ARG A 345 12.38 2.56 -32.73
C ARG A 345 11.87 3.95 -32.41
N VAL A 346 10.56 4.13 -32.47
CA VAL A 346 9.88 5.41 -32.21
C VAL A 346 9.22 5.46 -30.86
N ASP A 347 8.86 4.30 -30.30
CA ASP A 347 8.32 4.19 -28.95
C ASP A 347 8.48 2.78 -28.41
N ALA A 348 8.29 2.63 -27.09
CA ALA A 348 8.18 1.35 -26.43
C ALA A 348 7.35 1.47 -25.15
N LEU A 349 6.61 0.40 -24.83
CA LEU A 349 5.90 0.23 -23.57
C LEU A 349 6.45 -1.00 -22.86
N ASP A 350 6.98 -0.78 -21.66
CA ASP A 350 7.40 -1.81 -20.73
C ASP A 350 6.23 -2.19 -19.79
N VAL A 351 5.77 -3.43 -19.89
CA VAL A 351 4.60 -3.92 -19.14
C VAL A 351 5.07 -4.40 -17.77
N ALA A 352 4.36 -3.99 -16.72
CA ALA A 352 4.76 -4.05 -15.31
C ALA A 352 5.68 -2.90 -14.84
N ASP A 353 6.26 -2.07 -15.72
CA ASP A 353 6.73 -0.75 -15.28
C ASP A 353 5.52 0.16 -15.04
N THR A 354 5.12 0.27 -13.77
CA THR A 354 3.93 1.06 -13.37
C THR A 354 3.98 2.55 -13.73
N LEU A 355 5.17 3.11 -13.98
CA LEU A 355 5.31 4.48 -14.46
C LEU A 355 5.15 4.56 -15.97
N ASP A 356 5.72 3.60 -16.69
CA ASP A 356 5.65 3.54 -18.15
C ASP A 356 4.25 3.14 -18.64
N GLU A 357 3.62 2.17 -17.97
CA GLU A 357 2.21 1.84 -18.15
C GLU A 357 1.31 3.07 -18.01
N ARG A 358 1.60 3.92 -17.02
CA ARG A 358 0.83 5.15 -16.83
C ARG A 358 1.11 6.16 -17.95
N ALA A 359 2.35 6.29 -18.41
CA ALA A 359 2.73 7.19 -19.49
C ALA A 359 2.02 6.83 -20.81
N HIS A 360 1.78 5.54 -21.02
CA HIS A 360 1.10 4.99 -22.19
C HIS A 360 -0.40 4.75 -21.99
N GLY A 361 -0.96 5.07 -20.81
CA GLY A 361 -2.38 4.82 -20.52
C GLY A 361 -2.76 3.33 -20.60
N TYR A 362 -1.84 2.44 -20.21
CA TYR A 362 -2.01 1.00 -20.25
C TYR A 362 -3.12 0.54 -19.31
N GLU A 363 -4.06 -0.20 -19.89
CA GLU A 363 -5.20 -0.79 -19.22
C GLU A 363 -5.41 -2.22 -19.73
N ALA A 364 -5.89 -3.12 -18.88
CA ALA A 364 -6.18 -4.48 -19.30
C ALA A 364 -7.45 -5.03 -18.64
N GLU A 365 -8.13 -5.93 -19.36
CA GLU A 365 -9.38 -6.57 -18.99
C GLU A 365 -9.31 -8.10 -19.18
N PRO A 366 -10.03 -8.88 -18.35
CA PRO A 366 -10.73 -8.45 -17.14
C PRO A 366 -9.74 -8.12 -16.03
N TRP A 367 -9.96 -7.01 -15.32
CA TRP A 367 -9.13 -6.52 -14.22
C TRP A 367 -8.78 -7.60 -13.18
N ARG A 368 -9.71 -8.53 -12.93
CA ARG A 368 -9.57 -9.62 -11.96
C ARG A 368 -8.47 -10.66 -12.28
N TRP A 369 -8.11 -10.84 -13.55
CA TRP A 369 -7.24 -11.93 -14.01
C TRP A 369 -5.86 -11.46 -14.42
N ILE A 370 -5.50 -10.25 -14.03
CA ILE A 370 -4.21 -9.67 -14.37
C ILE A 370 -3.23 -9.99 -13.26
N ASP A 371 -2.52 -11.09 -13.48
CA ASP A 371 -1.41 -11.48 -12.64
C ASP A 371 -0.15 -10.75 -13.11
N ASP A 372 0.51 -10.09 -12.18
CA ASP A 372 1.86 -9.60 -12.38
C ASP A 372 2.82 -10.78 -12.26
N THR A 373 3.64 -10.96 -13.29
CA THR A 373 4.56 -12.08 -13.43
C THR A 373 5.98 -11.58 -13.62
N LEU A 374 6.94 -12.42 -13.24
CA LEU A 374 8.35 -12.24 -13.55
C LEU A 374 8.81 -13.53 -14.21
N GLU A 375 9.25 -13.42 -15.45
CA GLU A 375 9.78 -14.56 -16.17
C GLU A 375 11.29 -14.42 -16.40
N ALA A 376 11.95 -15.56 -16.58
CA ALA A 376 13.39 -15.62 -16.75
C ALA A 376 13.73 -16.66 -17.81
N PHE A 377 14.37 -16.24 -18.89
CA PHE A 377 14.77 -17.14 -19.98
C PHE A 377 16.24 -16.99 -20.35
N PRO A 378 16.93 -18.10 -20.61
CA PRO A 378 18.25 -18.05 -21.20
C PRO A 378 18.16 -17.72 -22.70
N ILE A 379 18.87 -16.67 -23.12
CA ILE A 379 19.01 -16.26 -24.52
C ILE A 379 20.51 -16.17 -24.81
N ASP A 380 20.98 -16.99 -25.74
CA ASP A 380 22.41 -17.13 -26.10
C ASP A 380 23.36 -17.36 -24.90
N GLY A 381 22.85 -18.06 -23.87
CA GLY A 381 23.59 -18.36 -22.64
C GLY A 381 23.58 -17.23 -21.60
N GLU A 382 23.02 -16.07 -21.91
CA GLU A 382 22.73 -15.01 -20.93
C GLU A 382 21.32 -15.16 -20.38
N LEU A 383 21.17 -14.96 -19.06
CA LEU A 383 19.85 -14.98 -18.43
C LEU A 383 19.20 -13.60 -18.58
N VAL A 384 18.03 -13.54 -19.21
CA VAL A 384 17.20 -12.35 -19.29
C VAL A 384 16.02 -12.53 -18.35
N ARG A 385 15.65 -11.47 -17.64
CA ARG A 385 14.47 -11.42 -16.78
C ARG A 385 13.60 -10.27 -17.23
N GLU A 386 12.29 -10.47 -17.12
CA GLU A 386 11.33 -9.45 -17.55
C GLU A 386 10.06 -9.54 -16.72
N GLY A 387 9.60 -8.39 -16.26
CA GLY A 387 8.29 -8.21 -15.66
C GLY A 387 7.20 -8.21 -16.72
N GLY A 388 6.01 -8.65 -16.34
CA GLY A 388 4.91 -8.63 -17.28
C GLY A 388 3.57 -8.82 -16.62
N ARG A 389 2.53 -8.87 -17.45
CA ARG A 389 1.15 -9.09 -17.03
C ARG A 389 0.51 -10.20 -17.83
N VAL A 390 -0.05 -11.18 -17.14
CA VAL A 390 -0.89 -12.20 -17.77
C VAL A 390 -2.25 -11.57 -18.05
N VAL A 391 -2.56 -11.35 -19.33
CA VAL A 391 -3.80 -10.68 -19.76
C VAL A 391 -4.75 -11.70 -20.37
N GLY A 392 -6.00 -11.70 -19.88
CA GLY A 392 -7.00 -12.69 -20.27
C GLY A 392 -7.86 -12.33 -21.49
N ARG A 393 -8.15 -11.04 -21.76
CA ARG A 393 -9.06 -10.65 -22.86
C ARG A 393 -8.60 -9.46 -23.67
N VAL A 394 -8.41 -8.30 -23.03
CA VAL A 394 -8.11 -7.06 -23.74
C VAL A 394 -6.98 -6.34 -23.04
N GLU A 395 -6.07 -5.76 -23.79
CA GLU A 395 -5.20 -4.68 -23.31
C GLU A 395 -5.37 -3.47 -24.24
N ARG A 396 -5.19 -2.28 -23.68
CA ARG A 396 -5.27 -0.99 -24.38
C ARG A 396 -4.15 -0.10 -23.89
N PHE A 397 -3.55 0.64 -24.81
CA PHE A 397 -2.50 1.60 -24.53
C PHE A 397 -2.30 2.52 -25.73
N GLU A 398 -1.47 3.54 -25.58
CA GLU A 398 -1.02 4.39 -26.68
C GLU A 398 0.46 4.13 -26.98
N LEU A 399 0.83 4.17 -28.26
CA LEU A 399 2.23 4.24 -28.71
C LEU A 399 2.41 5.36 -29.72
N ALA A 400 3.57 6.00 -29.68
CA ALA A 400 3.97 7.00 -30.66
C ALA A 400 4.24 6.37 -32.04
N GLY A 401 4.09 7.18 -33.07
CA GLY A 401 4.34 6.79 -34.45
C GLY A 401 4.80 7.96 -35.30
N ARG A 402 5.06 7.68 -36.58
CA ARG A 402 5.40 8.70 -37.58
C ARG A 402 4.35 8.72 -38.68
N PRO A 403 3.49 9.75 -38.75
CA PRO A 403 2.51 9.87 -39.82
C PRO A 403 3.15 9.71 -41.21
N GLY A 404 2.51 8.94 -42.09
CA GLY A 404 3.00 8.68 -43.44
C GLY A 404 4.11 7.62 -43.53
N ARG A 405 4.52 7.01 -42.42
CA ARG A 405 5.38 5.81 -42.40
C ARG A 405 4.61 4.63 -41.82
N ALA A 406 4.91 3.43 -42.27
CA ALA A 406 4.35 2.22 -41.67
C ALA A 406 4.94 1.99 -40.28
N LEU A 407 4.20 1.34 -39.41
CA LEU A 407 4.64 1.00 -38.04
C LEU A 407 4.75 -0.51 -37.92
N THR A 408 5.86 -1.03 -37.44
CA THR A 408 5.97 -2.43 -37.04
C THR A 408 5.82 -2.49 -35.52
N LEU A 409 4.77 -3.16 -35.06
CA LEU A 409 4.57 -3.48 -33.67
C LEU A 409 5.23 -4.82 -33.38
N VAL A 410 5.97 -4.89 -32.28
CA VAL A 410 6.59 -6.13 -31.78
C VAL A 410 6.12 -6.30 -30.36
N LEU A 411 5.68 -7.51 -30.02
CA LEU A 411 5.26 -7.87 -28.66
C LEU A 411 6.21 -8.94 -28.15
N ARG A 412 6.80 -8.78 -26.97
CA ARG A 412 7.33 -9.91 -26.22
C ARG A 412 6.21 -10.53 -25.41
N ALA A 413 5.92 -11.80 -25.69
CA ALA A 413 4.85 -12.53 -25.06
C ALA A 413 5.25 -13.96 -24.64
N HIS A 414 4.50 -14.51 -23.70
CA HIS A 414 4.53 -15.93 -23.37
C HIS A 414 3.11 -16.42 -23.10
N ALA A 415 2.78 -17.61 -23.57
CA ALA A 415 1.51 -18.28 -23.31
C ALA A 415 1.73 -19.77 -23.09
N GLU A 416 0.97 -20.37 -22.18
CA GLU A 416 1.03 -21.83 -21.95
C GLU A 416 0.42 -22.64 -23.10
N GLU A 417 -0.52 -22.04 -23.83
CA GLU A 417 -1.18 -22.63 -24.98
C GLU A 417 -1.30 -21.60 -26.11
N ALA A 418 -1.49 -22.09 -27.33
CA ALA A 418 -1.67 -21.24 -28.49
C ALA A 418 -2.81 -20.22 -28.30
N SER A 419 -2.57 -18.99 -28.73
CA SER A 419 -3.53 -17.89 -28.60
C SER A 419 -3.41 -16.94 -29.79
N GLU A 420 -4.52 -16.32 -30.19
CA GLU A 420 -4.53 -15.31 -31.26
C GLU A 420 -4.84 -13.94 -30.67
N LEU A 421 -3.98 -12.96 -30.96
CA LEU A 421 -4.15 -11.57 -30.53
C LEU A 421 -4.56 -10.71 -31.73
N ARG A 422 -5.81 -10.27 -31.77
CA ARG A 422 -6.31 -9.34 -32.78
C ARG A 422 -5.99 -7.91 -32.40
N VAL A 423 -5.27 -7.21 -33.26
CA VAL A 423 -4.77 -5.86 -33.01
C VAL A 423 -5.60 -4.86 -33.78
N ARG A 424 -6.06 -3.82 -33.08
CA ARG A 424 -6.67 -2.65 -33.66
C ARG A 424 -5.80 -1.44 -33.36
N VAL A 425 -5.57 -0.63 -34.39
CA VAL A 425 -4.87 0.66 -34.27
C VAL A 425 -5.82 1.75 -34.68
N ASN A 426 -6.02 2.73 -33.81
CA ASN A 426 -6.84 3.90 -34.11
C ASN A 426 -8.30 3.54 -34.52
N GLY A 427 -8.80 2.42 -33.99
CA GLY A 427 -10.13 1.87 -34.28
C GLY A 427 -10.21 0.95 -35.51
N ALA A 428 -9.18 0.89 -36.35
CA ALA A 428 -9.10 -0.02 -37.50
C ALA A 428 -8.46 -1.35 -37.10
N GLU A 429 -9.03 -2.47 -37.54
CA GLU A 429 -8.39 -3.79 -37.37
C GLU A 429 -7.25 -3.92 -38.38
N VAL A 430 -6.02 -4.13 -37.89
CA VAL A 430 -4.80 -4.14 -38.69
C VAL A 430 -4.25 -5.55 -38.91
N GLY A 431 -4.66 -6.51 -38.10
CA GLY A 431 -4.29 -7.92 -38.25
C GLY A 431 -4.33 -8.69 -36.94
N ALA A 432 -3.72 -9.87 -36.95
CA ALA A 432 -3.60 -10.75 -35.80
C ALA A 432 -2.13 -11.18 -35.58
N LEU A 433 -1.74 -11.30 -34.32
CA LEU A 433 -0.47 -11.87 -33.86
C LEU A 433 -0.75 -13.28 -33.32
N PRO A 434 -0.32 -14.35 -34.01
CA PRO A 434 -0.38 -15.68 -33.45
C PRO A 434 0.70 -15.86 -32.37
N ILE A 435 0.31 -16.45 -31.23
CA ILE A 435 1.20 -16.95 -30.19
C ILE A 435 1.12 -18.47 -30.26
N ALA A 436 2.25 -19.14 -30.49
CA ALA A 436 2.29 -20.58 -30.68
C ALA A 436 2.02 -21.34 -29.37
N GLY A 437 2.39 -20.75 -28.22
CA GLY A 437 2.24 -21.39 -26.92
C GLY A 437 3.35 -22.41 -26.66
N GLU A 438 4.60 -21.96 -26.79
CA GLU A 438 5.80 -22.79 -26.63
C GLU A 438 6.53 -22.52 -25.30
N ALA A 439 7.52 -23.37 -24.99
CA ALA A 439 8.41 -23.16 -23.85
C ALA A 439 9.36 -21.97 -24.14
N GLY A 440 8.93 -20.74 -23.84
CA GLY A 440 9.76 -19.55 -24.03
C GLY A 440 9.00 -18.28 -24.34
N TRP A 441 9.72 -17.16 -24.35
CA TRP A 441 9.23 -15.94 -24.96
C TRP A 441 9.17 -16.05 -26.48
N GLU A 442 8.08 -15.53 -27.03
CA GLU A 442 7.87 -15.29 -28.44
C GLU A 442 7.90 -13.77 -28.68
N GLU A 443 8.43 -13.36 -29.83
CA GLU A 443 8.43 -11.95 -30.25
C GLU A 443 7.74 -11.77 -31.60
N PRO A 444 6.42 -12.06 -31.71
CA PRO A 444 5.71 -11.86 -32.95
C PRO A 444 5.65 -10.38 -33.32
N SER A 445 5.60 -10.11 -34.62
CA SER A 445 5.50 -8.75 -35.14
C SER A 445 4.32 -8.58 -36.11
N LEU A 446 3.75 -7.38 -36.12
CA LEU A 446 2.64 -7.01 -36.99
C LEU A 446 2.93 -5.65 -37.64
N ARG A 447 2.76 -5.59 -38.95
CA ARG A 447 2.89 -4.33 -39.70
C ARG A 447 1.55 -3.60 -39.73
N VAL A 448 1.58 -2.32 -39.37
CA VAL A 448 0.48 -1.36 -39.46
C VAL A 448 0.71 -0.47 -40.68
N PRO A 449 -0.20 -0.47 -41.65
CA PRO A 449 -0.12 0.39 -42.84
C PRO A 449 -0.06 1.89 -42.50
N ALA A 450 0.68 2.66 -43.29
CA ALA A 450 0.98 4.07 -43.02
C ALA A 450 -0.28 4.96 -42.90
N GLU A 451 -1.36 4.61 -43.60
CA GLU A 451 -2.66 5.27 -43.55
C GLU A 451 -3.36 5.16 -42.18
N HIS A 452 -2.96 4.20 -41.36
CA HIS A 452 -3.47 4.01 -40.00
C HIS A 452 -2.57 4.61 -38.92
N VAL A 453 -1.35 5.04 -39.28
CA VAL A 453 -0.34 5.56 -38.34
C VAL A 453 -0.49 7.06 -38.15
N ARG A 454 -0.53 7.47 -36.89
CA ARG A 454 -0.54 8.86 -36.41
C ARG A 454 0.67 9.10 -35.52
N GLU A 455 0.80 10.33 -35.03
CA GLU A 455 1.82 10.69 -34.04
C GLU A 455 1.62 9.95 -32.71
N ARG A 456 0.36 9.77 -32.29
CA ARG A 456 -0.06 8.88 -31.19
C ARG A 456 -1.13 7.92 -31.69
N ASN A 457 -0.96 6.64 -31.35
CA ASN A 457 -1.77 5.55 -31.87
C ASN A 457 -2.42 4.82 -30.71
N ALA A 458 -3.75 4.85 -30.65
CA ALA A 458 -4.50 4.04 -29.69
C ALA A 458 -4.47 2.58 -30.16
N ILE A 459 -3.85 1.71 -29.36
CA ILE A 459 -3.72 0.28 -29.60
C ILE A 459 -4.74 -0.45 -28.73
N GLU A 460 -5.53 -1.33 -29.32
CA GLU A 460 -6.40 -2.28 -28.61
C GLU A 460 -6.05 -3.69 -29.09
N VAL A 461 -5.67 -4.57 -28.16
CA VAL A 461 -5.33 -5.96 -28.48
C VAL A 461 -6.34 -6.87 -27.80
N ARG A 462 -7.09 -7.63 -28.60
CA ARG A 462 -8.10 -8.58 -28.13
C ARG A 462 -7.60 -10.00 -28.30
N ARG A 463 -7.70 -10.78 -27.25
CA ARG A 463 -7.23 -12.16 -27.19
C ARG A 463 -8.39 -13.12 -27.40
N SER A 464 -8.18 -14.12 -28.23
CA SER A 464 -9.05 -15.30 -28.32
C SER A 464 -8.21 -16.53 -28.00
N GLY A 465 -8.55 -17.19 -26.89
CA GLY A 465 -7.81 -18.37 -26.42
C GLY A 465 -7.37 -18.21 -24.97
N TRP A 466 -6.22 -18.80 -24.65
CA TRP A 466 -5.63 -18.74 -23.31
C TRP A 466 -5.06 -17.36 -22.97
N PRO A 467 -4.99 -17.01 -21.67
CA PRO A 467 -4.28 -15.82 -21.22
C PRO A 467 -2.84 -15.78 -21.72
N VAL A 468 -2.38 -14.59 -22.05
CA VAL A 468 -1.02 -14.37 -22.58
C VAL A 468 -0.31 -13.36 -21.70
N GLY A 469 0.88 -13.73 -21.22
CA GLY A 469 1.84 -12.82 -20.60
C GLY A 469 2.30 -11.78 -21.63
N SER A 470 2.03 -10.52 -21.36
CA SER A 470 2.48 -9.34 -22.11
C SER A 470 3.63 -8.72 -21.32
N PHE A 471 4.81 -8.61 -21.92
CA PHE A 471 6.02 -8.15 -21.24
C PHE A 471 6.50 -6.82 -21.79
N HIS A 472 6.54 -6.68 -23.11
CA HIS A 472 7.03 -5.45 -23.73
C HIS A 472 6.40 -5.25 -25.11
N TRP A 473 6.08 -4.02 -25.44
CA TRP A 473 5.65 -3.61 -26.77
C TRP A 473 6.63 -2.60 -27.36
N TRP A 474 7.13 -2.86 -28.56
CA TRP A 474 7.96 -1.91 -29.29
C TRP A 474 7.27 -1.44 -30.56
N ALA A 475 7.49 -0.18 -30.91
CA ALA A 475 7.00 0.43 -32.13
C ALA A 475 8.18 0.91 -32.99
N PHE A 476 8.28 0.39 -34.21
CA PHE A 476 9.33 0.75 -35.17
C PHE A 476 8.74 1.43 -36.40
N ALA A 477 9.18 2.65 -36.71
CA ALA A 477 8.81 3.31 -37.96
C ALA A 477 9.62 2.74 -39.12
N THR A 478 8.91 2.17 -40.10
CA THR A 478 9.50 1.56 -41.29
C THR A 478 9.16 2.36 -42.54
N ASP A 479 10.14 2.49 -43.43
CA ASP A 479 9.87 2.99 -44.77
C ASP A 479 9.04 1.97 -45.54
N GLU A 480 8.18 2.43 -46.44
CA GLU A 480 7.51 1.55 -47.37
C GLU A 480 8.58 0.75 -48.15
N VAL A 481 8.74 -0.51 -47.77
CA VAL A 481 9.33 -1.49 -48.69
C VAL A 481 8.32 -1.60 -49.82
N ARG A 482 8.66 -0.97 -50.95
CA ARG A 482 7.98 -1.11 -52.24
C ARG A 482 7.86 -2.57 -52.65
#